data_AF-A0A7I7WIU3-F1
#
_entry.id   AF-A0A7I7WIU3-F1
#
_cell.length_a   1.000
_cell.length_b   1.000
_cell.length_c   1.000
_cell.angle_alpha   90.00
_cell.angle_beta   90.00
_cell.angle_gamma   90.00
#
_symmetry.space_group_name_H-M   'P 1'
#
loop_
_entity.id
_entity.type
_entity.pdbx_description
1 polymer ?
#
loop_
_entity_poly.entity_id
_entity_poly.type
_entity_poly.pdbx_seq_one_letter_code
_entity_poly.pdbx_strand_id
1 'polypeptide(L)'
;MSAIRRAAHPEPANPRDRIVRDVKQSRAVKTFDALFAELNERARTRPAGSGTVAALDGGVHGLGKKILEEAGEVWLAAEHESDEALADEISQLLYWTQVLMISRGLSLDDVYAKL
;
A
#
# COMPACT_ATOMS: atom_id res chain seq x y z
N MET A 1 -56.06 10.97 35.85
CA MET A 1 -55.08 10.03 36.45
C MET A 1 -54.04 9.70 35.39
N SER A 2 -52.81 10.18 35.60
CA SER A 2 -51.69 10.16 34.65
C SER A 2 -50.91 8.85 34.78
N ALA A 3 -50.61 8.19 33.66
CA ALA A 3 -49.68 7.05 33.61
C ALA A 3 -48.55 7.37 32.62
N ILE A 4 -47.44 7.88 33.15
CA ILE A 4 -46.20 8.14 32.43
C ILE A 4 -45.58 6.77 32.06
N ARG A 5 -45.57 6.41 30.77
CA ARG A 5 -44.75 5.30 30.26
C ARG A 5 -43.28 5.69 30.38
N ARG A 6 -42.53 5.05 31.28
CA ARG A 6 -41.05 5.07 31.26
C ARG A 6 -40.58 4.43 29.95
N ALA A 7 -39.88 5.18 29.11
CA ALA A 7 -39.09 4.62 28.02
C ALA A 7 -37.96 3.76 28.62
N ALA A 8 -37.83 2.51 28.18
CA ALA A 8 -36.70 1.67 28.52
C ALA A 8 -35.41 2.34 28.03
N HIS A 9 -34.42 2.50 28.91
CA HIS A 9 -33.07 2.87 28.49
C HIS A 9 -32.52 1.74 27.62
N PRO A 10 -31.91 2.03 26.45
CA PRO A 10 -31.19 1.01 25.71
C PRO A 10 -30.07 0.44 26.59
N GLU A 11 -30.00 -0.87 26.67
CA GLU A 11 -28.95 -1.58 27.38
C GLU A 11 -27.58 -1.18 26.80
N PRO A 12 -26.57 -0.87 27.63
CA PRO A 12 -25.24 -0.54 27.12
C PRO A 12 -24.71 -1.71 26.29
N ALA A 13 -24.16 -1.40 25.11
CA ALA A 13 -23.65 -2.41 24.19
C ALA A 13 -22.72 -3.40 24.92
N ASN A 14 -22.95 -4.70 24.69
CA ASN A 14 -22.20 -5.77 25.32
C ASN A 14 -20.69 -5.58 25.06
N PRO A 15 -19.81 -5.62 26.08
CA PRO A 15 -18.37 -5.56 25.90
C PRO A 15 -17.84 -6.59 24.89
N ARG A 16 -18.51 -7.73 24.75
CA ARG A 16 -18.21 -8.75 23.72
C ARG A 16 -18.51 -8.26 22.31
N ASP A 17 -19.58 -7.50 22.09
CA ASP A 17 -19.90 -6.91 20.78
C ASP A 17 -18.89 -5.84 20.37
N ARG A 18 -18.30 -5.15 21.35
CA ARG A 18 -17.21 -4.20 21.13
C ARG A 18 -15.92 -4.89 20.72
N ILE A 19 -15.54 -5.99 21.39
CA ILE A 19 -14.39 -6.82 21.00
C ILE A 19 -14.56 -7.42 19.60
N VAL A 20 -15.77 -7.89 19.24
CA VAL A 20 -16.06 -8.46 17.91
C VAL A 20 -16.02 -7.39 16.81
N ARG A 21 -16.34 -6.14 17.12
CA ARG A 21 -16.19 -5.00 16.18
C ARG A 21 -14.73 -4.58 16.00
N ASP A 22 -13.92 -4.64 17.06
CA ASP A 22 -12.49 -4.27 17.02
C ASP A 22 -11.62 -5.33 16.31
N VAL A 23 -12.06 -6.59 16.25
CA VAL A 23 -11.40 -7.65 15.46
C VAL A 23 -11.63 -7.49 13.94
N LYS A 24 -12.51 -6.57 13.50
CA LYS A 24 -13.02 -6.51 12.12
C LYS A 24 -12.29 -5.58 11.15
N GLN A 25 -11.09 -5.10 11.46
CA GLN A 25 -10.19 -4.50 10.45
C GLN A 25 -8.72 -4.79 10.76
N SER A 26 -8.30 -6.06 10.69
CA SER A 26 -6.91 -6.31 10.31
C SER A 26 -6.78 -5.88 8.84
N ARG A 27 -6.18 -4.72 8.59
CA ARG A 27 -5.75 -4.37 7.23
C ARG A 27 -4.84 -5.51 6.78
N ALA A 28 -5.24 -6.25 5.76
CA ALA A 28 -4.39 -7.28 5.18
C ALA A 28 -3.05 -6.63 4.78
N VAL A 29 -1.97 -6.99 5.48
CA VAL A 29 -0.63 -6.50 5.17
C VAL A 29 -0.25 -7.02 3.80
N LYS A 30 0.05 -6.13 2.86
CA LYS A 30 0.52 -6.51 1.52
C LYS A 30 1.96 -6.96 1.63
N THR A 31 2.26 -8.17 1.14
CA THR A 31 3.65 -8.63 0.96
C THR A 31 4.26 -8.00 -0.29
N PHE A 32 5.59 -8.09 -0.42
CA PHE A 32 6.30 -7.65 -1.62
C PHE A 32 5.75 -8.37 -2.87
N ASP A 33 5.53 -9.68 -2.77
CA ASP A 33 4.97 -10.54 -3.81
C ASP A 33 3.53 -10.16 -4.17
N ALA A 34 2.70 -9.85 -3.17
CA ALA A 34 1.31 -9.44 -3.39
C ALA A 34 1.23 -8.10 -4.13
N LEU A 35 2.11 -7.15 -3.80
CA LEU A 35 2.24 -5.90 -4.55
C LEU A 35 2.66 -6.19 -5.99
N PHE A 36 3.68 -7.02 -6.21
CA PHE A 36 4.19 -7.32 -7.55
C PHE A 36 3.12 -7.97 -8.44
N ALA A 37 2.35 -8.91 -7.87
CA ALA A 37 1.22 -9.53 -8.55
C ALA A 37 0.14 -8.50 -8.93
N GLU A 38 -0.21 -7.59 -8.02
CA GLU A 38 -1.17 -6.51 -8.29
C GLU A 38 -0.69 -5.57 -9.40
N LEU A 39 0.59 -5.17 -9.39
CA LEU A 39 1.17 -4.30 -10.41
C LEU A 39 1.23 -5.00 -11.78
N ASN A 40 1.56 -6.29 -11.82
CA ASN A 40 1.50 -7.08 -13.05
C ASN A 40 0.07 -7.17 -13.60
N GLU A 41 -0.93 -7.36 -12.73
CA GLU A 41 -2.31 -7.41 -13.19
C GLU A 41 -2.77 -6.05 -13.72
N ARG A 42 -2.35 -4.94 -13.11
CA ARG A 42 -2.59 -3.58 -13.65
C ARG A 42 -1.91 -3.40 -15.00
N ALA A 43 -0.66 -3.87 -15.16
CA ALA A 43 0.07 -3.80 -16.42
C ALA A 43 -0.64 -4.58 -17.54
N ARG A 44 -1.23 -5.73 -17.21
CA ARG A 44 -2.01 -6.59 -18.13
C ARG A 44 -3.38 -5.99 -18.47
N THR A 45 -4.16 -5.62 -17.47
CA THR A 45 -5.57 -5.19 -17.62
C THR A 45 -5.71 -3.73 -18.01
N ARG A 46 -4.65 -2.94 -17.79
CA ARG A 46 -4.54 -1.52 -18.13
C ARG A 46 -5.76 -0.70 -17.71
N PRO A 47 -6.16 -0.72 -16.42
CA PRO A 47 -7.35 -0.02 -15.95
C PRO A 47 -7.21 1.50 -16.16
N ALA A 48 -8.28 2.14 -16.62
CA ALA A 48 -8.29 3.58 -16.88
C ALA A 48 -7.94 4.37 -15.61
N GLY A 49 -7.11 5.41 -15.76
CA GLY A 49 -6.65 6.26 -14.66
C GLY A 49 -5.57 5.63 -13.76
N SER A 50 -5.02 4.46 -14.12
CA SER A 50 -3.93 3.86 -13.35
C SER A 50 -2.62 4.62 -13.51
N GLY A 51 -2.09 5.14 -12.40
CA GLY A 51 -0.76 5.75 -12.36
C GLY A 51 0.34 4.77 -12.76
N THR A 52 0.20 3.47 -12.43
CA THR A 52 1.14 2.41 -12.84
C THR A 52 1.17 2.25 -14.36
N VAL A 53 0.02 2.27 -15.01
CA VAL A 53 -0.07 2.17 -16.48
C VAL A 53 0.57 3.39 -17.13
N ALA A 54 0.25 4.60 -16.65
CA ALA A 54 0.85 5.83 -17.15
C ALA A 54 2.38 5.84 -16.98
N ALA A 55 2.88 5.33 -15.85
CA ALA A 55 4.30 5.18 -15.60
C ALA A 55 4.99 4.20 -16.57
N LEU A 56 4.37 3.05 -16.82
CA LEU A 56 4.88 2.07 -17.79
C LEU A 56 4.91 2.66 -19.21
N ASP A 57 3.86 3.38 -19.61
CA ASP A 57 3.78 4.05 -20.91
C ASP A 57 4.81 5.19 -21.04
N GLY A 58 5.22 5.81 -19.92
CA GLY A 58 6.29 6.81 -19.85
C GLY A 58 7.70 6.25 -20.07
N GLY A 59 7.85 4.92 -20.08
CA GLY A 59 9.07 4.23 -20.45
C GLY A 59 10.18 4.24 -19.40
N VAL A 60 11.23 3.44 -19.67
CA VAL A 60 12.32 3.13 -18.72
C VAL A 60 13.06 4.36 -18.20
N HIS A 61 13.20 5.42 -18.99
CA HIS A 61 13.89 6.64 -18.58
C HIS A 61 13.13 7.38 -17.47
N GLY A 62 11.80 7.45 -17.56
CA GLY A 62 10.96 8.07 -16.54
C GLY A 62 10.99 7.26 -15.24
N LEU A 63 10.90 5.94 -15.34
CA LEU A 63 10.99 5.03 -14.20
C LEU A 63 12.34 5.13 -13.50
N GLY A 64 13.44 5.18 -14.26
CA GLY A 64 14.79 5.33 -13.71
C GLY A 64 14.99 6.65 -12.98
N LYS A 65 14.42 7.76 -13.48
CA LYS A 65 14.42 9.05 -12.77
C LYS A 65 13.70 8.95 -11.42
N LYS A 66 12.52 8.35 -11.39
CA LYS A 66 11.77 8.18 -10.15
C LYS A 66 12.52 7.32 -9.13
N ILE A 67 13.14 6.21 -9.54
CA ILE A 67 13.97 5.41 -8.62
C ILE A 67 15.10 6.24 -8.02
N LEU A 68 15.80 7.05 -8.82
CA LEU A 68 16.89 7.89 -8.32
C LEU A 68 16.39 8.99 -7.36
N GLU A 69 15.22 9.57 -7.66
CA GLU A 69 14.55 10.56 -6.82
C GLU A 69 14.19 9.96 -5.45
N GLU A 70 13.47 8.84 -5.42
CA GLU A 70 13.09 8.19 -4.16
C GLU A 70 14.31 7.69 -3.38
N ALA A 71 15.38 7.26 -4.05
CA ALA A 71 16.61 6.85 -3.36
C ALA A 71 17.26 8.03 -2.63
N GLY A 72 17.19 9.24 -3.21
CA GLY A 72 17.62 10.47 -2.54
C GLY A 72 16.71 10.82 -1.36
N GLU A 73 15.40 10.69 -1.53
CA GLU A 73 14.41 10.96 -0.47
C GLU A 73 14.53 9.97 0.70
N VAL A 74 14.71 8.67 0.42
CA VAL A 74 15.01 7.65 1.44
C VAL A 74 16.26 8.03 2.22
N TRP A 75 17.33 8.47 1.56
CA TRP A 75 18.56 8.88 2.25
C TRP A 75 18.30 10.09 3.16
N LEU A 76 17.66 11.14 2.64
CA LEU A 76 17.33 12.33 3.42
C LEU A 76 16.44 12.00 4.62
N ALA A 77 15.38 11.20 4.41
CA ALA A 77 14.47 10.80 5.47
C ALA A 77 15.17 9.97 6.54
N ALA A 78 16.11 9.10 6.15
CA ALA A 78 16.88 8.29 7.09
C ALA A 78 17.80 9.12 7.98
N GLU A 79 18.29 10.27 7.51
CA GLU A 79 19.16 11.15 8.30
C GLU A 79 18.39 12.18 9.14
N HIS A 80 17.21 12.61 8.68
CA HIS A 80 16.60 13.86 9.16
C HIS A 80 15.13 13.78 9.54
N GLU A 81 14.43 12.71 9.19
CA GLU A 81 12.98 12.63 9.35
C GLU A 81 12.56 11.51 10.32
N SER A 82 11.25 11.38 10.54
CA SER A 82 10.69 10.33 11.39
C SER A 82 10.71 8.95 10.71
N ASP A 83 10.60 7.89 11.51
CA ASP A 83 10.43 6.52 11.01
C ASP A 83 9.19 6.38 10.10
N GLU A 84 8.14 7.17 10.34
CA GLU A 84 6.94 7.18 9.49
C GLU A 84 7.24 7.75 8.11
N ALA A 85 7.94 8.89 8.04
CA ALA A 85 8.36 9.49 6.78
C ALA A 85 9.34 8.58 6.03
N LEU A 86 10.32 8.00 6.73
CA LEU A 86 11.24 7.04 6.11
C LEU A 86 10.51 5.80 5.56
N ALA A 87 9.52 5.28 6.29
CA ALA A 87 8.73 4.15 5.81
C ALA A 87 7.93 4.51 4.54
N ASP A 88 7.40 5.72 4.44
CA ASP A 88 6.73 6.22 3.25
C ASP A 88 7.70 6.23 2.05
N GLU A 89 8.90 6.80 2.18
CA GLU A 89 9.85 6.86 1.06
C GLU A 89 10.39 5.48 0.65
N ILE A 90 10.66 4.60 1.63
CA ILE A 90 11.02 3.21 1.32
C ILE A 90 9.88 2.53 0.55
N SER A 91 8.62 2.77 0.93
CA SER A 91 7.47 2.19 0.22
C SER A 91 7.40 2.65 -1.24
N GLN A 92 7.68 3.92 -1.50
CA GLN A 92 7.71 4.48 -2.86
C GLN A 92 8.87 3.90 -3.67
N LEU A 93 10.06 3.81 -3.09
CA LEU A 93 11.23 3.21 -3.74
C LEU A 93 10.97 1.75 -4.13
N LEU A 94 10.36 0.95 -3.24
CA LEU A 94 10.01 -0.43 -3.54
C LEU A 94 8.94 -0.53 -4.64
N TYR A 95 7.94 0.36 -4.64
CA TYR A 95 6.95 0.46 -5.71
C TYR A 95 7.62 0.72 -7.07
N TRP A 96 8.45 1.76 -7.18
CA TRP A 96 9.09 2.12 -8.46
C TRP A 96 10.07 1.05 -8.95
N THR A 97 10.76 0.38 -8.02
CA THR A 97 11.61 -0.77 -8.34
C THR A 97 10.80 -1.89 -8.99
N GLN A 98 9.65 -2.26 -8.43
CA GLN A 98 8.78 -3.28 -9.02
C GLN A 98 8.18 -2.85 -10.37
N VAL A 99 7.80 -1.58 -10.55
CA VAL A 99 7.32 -1.08 -11.85
C VAL A 99 8.43 -1.12 -12.91
N LEU A 100 9.68 -0.81 -12.55
CA LEU A 100 10.82 -0.96 -13.45
C LEU A 100 11.06 -2.43 -13.84
N MET A 101 10.95 -3.36 -12.88
CA MET A 101 11.05 -4.80 -13.16
C MET A 101 10.02 -5.21 -14.22
N ILE A 102 8.76 -4.81 -14.05
CA ILE A 102 7.67 -5.09 -15.01
C ILE A 102 7.96 -4.47 -16.37
N SER A 103 8.40 -3.21 -16.41
CA SER A 103 8.77 -2.51 -17.66
C SER A 103 9.89 -3.24 -18.43
N ARG A 104 10.78 -3.94 -17.71
CA ARG A 104 11.90 -4.69 -18.28
C ARG A 104 11.62 -6.18 -18.46
N GLY A 105 10.45 -6.67 -18.07
CA GLY A 105 10.07 -8.07 -18.18
C GLY A 105 10.79 -8.99 -17.18
N LEU A 106 11.23 -8.47 -16.03
CA LEU A 106 11.85 -9.27 -14.97
C LEU A 106 10.79 -9.84 -14.03
N SER A 107 10.96 -11.10 -13.63
CA SER A 107 10.19 -11.74 -12.57
C SER A 107 10.78 -11.47 -11.18
N LEU A 108 10.04 -11.79 -10.12
CA LEU A 108 10.60 -11.81 -8.76
C LEU A 108 11.70 -12.86 -8.63
N ASP A 109 11.53 -14.04 -9.23
CA ASP A 109 12.52 -15.12 -9.19
C ASP A 109 13.88 -14.69 -9.76
N ASP A 110 13.87 -13.90 -10.84
CA ASP A 110 15.10 -13.36 -11.45
C ASP A 110 15.92 -12.52 -10.46
N VAL A 111 15.24 -11.78 -9.57
CA VAL A 111 15.85 -10.92 -8.55
C VAL A 111 16.16 -11.72 -7.28
N TYR A 112 15.24 -12.54 -6.81
CA TYR A 112 15.40 -13.36 -5.61
C TYR A 112 16.54 -14.36 -5.73
N ALA A 113 16.82 -14.87 -6.94
CA ALA A 113 17.99 -15.69 -7.18
C ALA A 113 19.34 -14.95 -7.03
N LYS A 114 19.34 -13.64 -6.72
CA LYS A 114 20.53 -12.79 -6.52
C LYS A 114 20.68 -12.28 -5.08
N LEU A 115 19.73 -12.59 -4.20
CA LEU A 115 19.76 -12.23 -2.78
C LEU A 115 20.45 -13.35 -1.96
#